data_AF-A0A238VEQ1-F1
#
_entry.id   AF-A0A238VEQ1-F1
#
_cell.length_a   1.000
_cell.length_b   1.000
_cell.length_c   1.000
_cell.angle_alpha   90.00
_cell.angle_beta   90.00
_cell.angle_gamma   90.00
#
_symmetry.space_group_name_H-M   'P 1'
#
loop_
_entity.id
_entity.type
_entity.pdbx_description
1 polymer ?
#
loop_
_entity_poly.entity_id
_entity_poly.type
_entity_poly.pdbx_seq_one_letter_code
_entity_poly.pdbx_strand_id
1 'polypeptide(L)'
;MKQLTKIAYLLLITVFITSCEKQTDDLPENSEMFKEETKVPDLNELNSVGDAIIAGVDIQTYFNSLPKREILSNRPSFSQIPIYSGLNFFFDSEDFHCNDLPTESFDQTINNTYPFDGYGNNILDENTDTYFISPGYILPGISFESGYDEYWGLYIWTDSYYNQDKALFENGYEDLIIKFTNNNVTSVSMDISSWNWYTYVSMDVYGDSGYLGTSTINIPSTYDGQFWGVTSAESITKIVLYDSYYGGGFVGIDNISFGNCEDIDGDGCLNEDDAHPNSNISEFLSIGEYSTDIENNLVDCGTTMADQIDDLLEEINEAYNGDNWEELHRKFTRELSKITYGWRKDRLITRSERSQISSWAYGSDIPSYYDID
;
A
#
# COMPACT_ATOMS: atom_id res chain seq x y z
N MET A 1 -37.27 -41.43 28.35
CA MET A 1 -36.29 -40.40 27.93
C MET A 1 -36.76 -38.96 28.16
N LYS A 2 -37.97 -38.54 27.77
CA LYS A 2 -38.43 -37.14 27.97
C LYS A 2 -38.49 -36.64 29.44
N GLN A 3 -38.58 -37.53 30.43
CA GLN A 3 -38.56 -37.13 31.85
C GLN A 3 -37.15 -36.96 32.43
N LEU A 4 -36.15 -37.66 31.90
CA LEU A 4 -34.75 -37.52 32.33
C LEU A 4 -34.18 -36.15 31.93
N THR A 5 -34.55 -35.66 30.75
CA THR A 5 -34.15 -34.32 30.28
C THR A 5 -34.68 -33.22 31.21
N LYS A 6 -35.92 -33.36 31.71
CA LYS A 6 -36.51 -32.38 32.64
C LYS A 6 -35.82 -32.38 34.01
N ILE A 7 -35.40 -33.54 34.50
CA ILE A 7 -34.67 -33.66 35.77
C ILE A 7 -33.27 -33.05 35.66
N ALA A 8 -32.59 -33.22 34.51
CA ALA A 8 -31.28 -32.63 34.26
C ALA A 8 -31.31 -31.10 34.24
N TYR A 9 -32.31 -30.48 33.58
CA TYR A 9 -32.47 -29.02 33.60
C TYR A 9 -32.79 -28.47 35.00
N LEU A 10 -33.58 -29.22 35.78
CA LEU A 10 -33.95 -28.79 37.12
C LEU A 10 -32.73 -28.80 38.05
N LEU A 11 -31.85 -29.79 37.93
CA LEU A 11 -30.56 -29.86 38.65
C LEU A 11 -29.59 -28.73 38.24
N LEU A 12 -29.55 -28.37 36.96
CA LEU A 12 -28.68 -27.30 36.45
C LEU A 12 -29.11 -25.92 36.99
N ILE A 13 -30.42 -25.69 37.10
CA ILE A 13 -30.97 -24.44 37.67
C ILE A 13 -30.69 -24.36 39.17
N THR A 14 -30.78 -25.44 39.93
CA THR A 14 -30.46 -25.40 41.37
C THR A 14 -28.99 -25.08 41.63
N VAL A 15 -28.07 -25.61 40.82
CA VAL A 15 -26.63 -25.31 40.95
C VAL A 15 -26.34 -23.83 40.66
N PHE A 16 -27.03 -23.24 39.68
CA PHE A 16 -26.88 -21.80 39.38
C PHE A 16 -27.41 -20.90 40.49
N ILE A 17 -28.51 -21.29 41.16
CA ILE A 17 -29.07 -20.49 42.26
C ILE A 17 -28.20 -20.59 43.52
N THR A 18 -27.65 -21.77 43.85
CA THR A 18 -26.81 -21.92 45.05
C THR A 18 -25.41 -21.34 44.88
N SER A 19 -24.97 -21.03 43.65
CA SER A 19 -23.66 -20.41 43.39
C SER A 19 -23.66 -18.87 43.57
N CYS A 20 -24.81 -18.24 43.77
CA CYS A 20 -24.91 -16.78 43.97
C CYS A 20 -25.01 -16.34 45.43
N GLU A 21 -25.09 -17.27 46.40
CA GLU A 21 -24.99 -16.93 47.82
C GLU A 21 -23.51 -16.97 48.27
N LYS A 22 -22.72 -16.01 47.77
CA LYS A 22 -21.42 -15.72 48.38
C LYS A 22 -21.65 -14.72 49.51
N GLN A 23 -21.33 -15.17 50.72
CA GLN A 23 -21.36 -14.48 52.01
C GLN A 23 -21.12 -12.96 51.92
N THR A 24 -22.13 -12.17 52.24
CA THR A 24 -21.93 -10.90 52.94
C THR A 24 -21.65 -11.23 54.39
N ASP A 25 -20.38 -11.22 54.77
CA ASP A 25 -19.98 -11.23 56.18
C ASP A 25 -20.42 -9.90 56.81
N ASP A 26 -21.17 -10.02 57.89
CA ASP A 26 -21.59 -8.90 58.73
C ASP A 26 -20.35 -8.16 59.26
N LEU A 27 -20.24 -6.88 58.93
CA LEU A 27 -19.26 -5.97 59.51
C LEU A 27 -19.57 -5.77 61.00
N PRO A 28 -18.61 -5.96 61.91
CA PRO A 28 -18.79 -5.64 63.31
C PRO A 28 -18.92 -4.13 63.49
N GLU A 29 -20.10 -3.70 63.91
CA GLU A 29 -20.36 -2.39 64.47
C GLU A 29 -19.46 -2.24 65.72
N ASN A 30 -18.59 -1.22 65.72
CA ASN A 30 -17.64 -0.83 66.79
C ASN A 30 -16.23 -1.45 66.71
N SER A 31 -15.40 -0.89 65.83
CA SER A 31 -13.95 -0.85 66.06
C SER A 31 -13.49 0.61 66.00
N GLU A 32 -12.94 1.07 67.12
CA GLU A 32 -12.33 2.38 67.27
C GLU A 32 -11.24 2.56 66.22
N MET A 33 -11.26 3.69 65.51
CA MET A 33 -10.25 4.11 64.54
C MET A 33 -8.85 4.06 65.19
N PHE A 34 -8.08 3.03 64.88
CA PHE A 34 -6.64 3.16 64.83
C PHE A 34 -6.30 3.95 63.56
N LYS A 35 -5.90 5.21 63.74
CA LYS A 35 -5.15 5.94 62.71
C LYS A 35 -3.77 5.31 62.60
N GLU A 36 -3.67 4.25 61.83
CA GLU A 36 -2.40 3.87 61.24
C GLU A 36 -2.12 4.87 60.11
N GLU A 37 -1.06 5.65 60.24
CA GLU A 37 -0.57 6.47 59.14
C GLU A 37 -0.16 5.53 58.02
N THR A 38 -1.05 5.33 57.05
CA THR A 38 -0.73 4.66 55.79
C THR A 38 0.36 5.47 55.12
N LYS A 39 1.60 4.99 55.22
CA LYS A 39 2.70 5.47 54.37
C LYS A 39 2.25 5.27 52.94
N VAL A 40 2.11 6.37 52.21
CA VAL A 40 1.87 6.36 50.77
C VAL A 40 2.97 5.49 50.15
N PRO A 41 2.63 4.37 49.49
CA PRO A 41 3.64 3.52 48.86
C PRO A 41 4.38 4.31 47.79
N ASP A 42 5.68 4.03 47.64
CA ASP A 42 6.49 4.64 46.59
C ASP A 42 5.90 4.21 45.23
N LEU A 43 5.52 5.19 44.41
CA LEU A 43 4.84 4.96 43.12
C LEU A 43 5.68 4.10 42.17
N ASN A 44 7.00 4.05 42.38
CA ASN A 44 7.93 3.24 41.60
C ASN A 44 7.85 1.72 41.89
N GLU A 45 7.16 1.31 42.97
CA GLU A 45 7.01 -0.11 43.34
C GLU A 45 5.70 -0.74 42.79
N LEU A 46 4.85 0.05 42.13
CA LEU A 46 3.59 -0.41 41.57
C LEU A 46 3.80 -0.91 40.13
N ASN A 47 3.67 -2.22 39.92
CA ASN A 47 3.92 -2.86 38.61
C ASN A 47 2.70 -2.91 37.70
N SER A 48 1.52 -2.51 38.19
CA SER A 48 0.28 -2.54 37.41
C SER A 48 -0.74 -1.50 37.86
N VAL A 49 -1.69 -1.18 36.96
CA VAL A 49 -2.86 -0.35 37.28
C VAL A 49 -3.72 -0.98 38.37
N GLY A 50 -3.76 -2.32 38.43
CA GLY A 50 -4.46 -3.05 39.49
C GLY A 50 -3.87 -2.76 40.87
N ASP A 51 -2.53 -2.72 40.98
CA ASP A 51 -1.83 -2.42 42.23
C ASP A 51 -2.08 -0.97 42.66
N ALA A 52 -2.14 -0.02 41.72
CA ALA A 52 -2.46 1.38 42.00
C ALA A 52 -3.88 1.56 42.54
N ILE A 53 -4.87 0.85 41.97
CA ILE A 53 -6.26 0.87 42.44
C ILE A 53 -6.37 0.28 43.84
N ILE A 54 -5.70 -0.86 44.10
CA ILE A 54 -5.69 -1.52 45.41
C ILE A 54 -5.00 -0.63 46.46
N ALA A 55 -3.94 0.08 46.08
CA ALA A 55 -3.23 1.03 46.93
C ALA A 55 -4.00 2.36 47.16
N GLY A 56 -5.18 2.54 46.54
CA GLY A 56 -5.98 3.76 46.65
C GLY A 56 -5.32 4.98 46.00
N VAL A 57 -4.40 4.74 45.06
CA VAL A 57 -3.74 5.80 44.29
C VAL A 57 -4.72 6.31 43.24
N ASP A 58 -4.88 7.63 43.19
CA ASP A 58 -5.64 8.27 42.13
C ASP A 58 -5.02 7.94 40.76
N ILE A 59 -5.81 7.35 39.88
CA ILE A 59 -5.35 6.81 38.59
C ILE A 59 -4.73 7.91 37.74
N GLN A 60 -5.26 9.13 37.79
CA GLN A 60 -4.70 10.27 37.07
C GLN A 60 -3.29 10.61 37.58
N THR A 61 -3.09 10.58 38.89
CA THR A 61 -1.80 10.78 39.55
C THR A 61 -0.81 9.67 39.21
N TYR A 62 -1.26 8.41 39.17
CA TYR A 62 -0.44 7.27 38.73
C TYR A 62 0.05 7.45 37.29
N PHE A 63 -0.84 7.73 36.33
CA PHE A 63 -0.44 7.95 34.93
C PHE A 63 0.50 9.15 34.75
N ASN A 64 0.31 10.22 35.53
CA ASN A 64 1.20 11.38 35.50
C ASN A 64 2.58 11.10 36.14
N SER A 65 2.68 10.07 36.99
CA SER A 65 3.93 9.66 37.65
C SER A 65 4.76 8.68 36.84
N LEU A 66 4.16 8.01 35.85
CA LEU A 66 4.90 7.15 34.94
C LEU A 66 5.94 8.01 34.20
N PRO A 67 7.17 7.50 33.99
CA PRO A 67 8.14 8.16 33.15
C PRO A 67 7.47 8.45 31.81
N LYS A 68 7.45 9.71 31.39
CA LYS A 68 7.03 10.04 30.04
C LYS A 68 7.94 9.25 29.11
N ARG A 69 7.41 8.20 28.46
CA ARG A 69 8.09 7.62 27.31
C ARG A 69 8.32 8.79 26.36
N GLU A 70 9.58 9.03 26.02
CA GLU A 70 9.91 9.79 24.83
C GLU A 70 9.38 8.97 23.65
N ILE A 71 8.08 9.11 23.36
CA ILE A 71 7.55 8.81 22.05
C ILE A 71 8.39 9.68 21.12
N LEU A 72 9.11 9.07 20.18
CA LEU A 72 9.88 9.74 19.13
C LEU A 72 9.08 10.94 18.59
N SER A 73 9.33 12.14 19.16
CA SER A 73 8.34 13.24 19.15
C SER A 73 8.40 14.11 17.90
N ASN A 74 8.88 13.55 16.78
CA ASN A 74 8.96 14.26 15.51
C ASN A 74 7.91 13.80 14.50
N ARG A 75 6.98 12.90 14.87
CA ARG A 75 5.89 12.51 13.97
C ARG A 75 4.90 13.69 13.82
N PRO A 76 4.61 14.17 12.60
CA PRO A 76 3.63 15.22 12.39
C PRO A 76 2.25 14.76 12.87
N SER A 77 1.52 15.66 13.52
CA SER A 77 0.11 15.45 13.87
C SER A 77 -0.68 15.14 12.59
N PHE A 78 -1.57 14.14 12.64
CA PHE A 78 -2.48 13.74 11.55
C PHE A 78 -3.24 14.93 10.90
N SER A 79 -3.40 16.04 11.64
CA SER A 79 -4.03 17.27 11.16
C SER A 79 -3.14 18.19 10.30
N GLN A 80 -1.89 17.79 9.99
CA GLN A 80 -0.90 18.60 9.27
C GLN A 80 -0.41 17.95 7.97
N ILE A 81 -1.04 16.87 7.50
CA ILE A 81 -0.67 16.21 6.24
C ILE A 81 -0.92 17.19 5.09
N PRO A 82 0.11 17.72 4.41
CA PRO A 82 -0.08 18.56 3.26
C PRO A 82 -0.69 17.73 2.14
N ILE A 83 -1.73 18.23 1.49
CA ILE A 83 -2.40 17.60 0.32
C ILE A 83 -1.54 17.76 -0.96
N TYR A 84 -0.21 17.81 -0.83
CA TYR A 84 0.71 18.24 -1.91
C TYR A 84 1.96 17.37 -2.01
N SER A 85 1.85 16.07 -1.76
CA SER A 85 3.04 15.21 -1.73
C SER A 85 3.42 14.59 -3.06
N GLY A 86 2.64 14.80 -4.12
CA GLY A 86 2.83 14.11 -5.39
C GLY A 86 2.81 12.58 -5.24
N LEU A 87 2.20 12.08 -4.16
CA LEU A 87 2.04 10.65 -3.90
C LEU A 87 0.70 10.18 -4.44
N ASN A 88 0.72 9.07 -5.16
CA ASN A 88 -0.48 8.30 -5.49
C ASN A 88 -0.40 6.95 -4.78
N PHE A 89 -1.45 6.58 -4.05
CA PHE A 89 -1.51 5.32 -3.32
C PHE A 89 -2.46 4.34 -3.99
N PHE A 90 -2.09 3.07 -3.97
CA PHE A 90 -2.79 1.96 -4.61
C PHE A 90 -3.05 0.87 -3.58
N PHE A 91 -4.23 0.24 -3.66
CA PHE A 91 -4.66 -0.79 -2.71
C PHE A 91 -5.10 -2.08 -3.41
N ASP A 92 -5.00 -2.11 -4.74
CA ASP A 92 -5.18 -3.28 -5.58
C ASP A 92 -3.98 -3.36 -6.53
N SER A 93 -3.46 -4.56 -6.75
CA SER A 93 -2.37 -4.80 -7.69
C SER A 93 -2.77 -4.49 -9.13
N GLU A 94 -4.05 -4.68 -9.49
CA GLU A 94 -4.55 -4.40 -10.85
C GLU A 94 -4.51 -2.90 -11.18
N ASP A 95 -4.60 -2.04 -10.15
CA ASP A 95 -4.54 -0.58 -10.28
C ASP A 95 -3.09 -0.05 -10.28
N PHE A 96 -2.10 -0.87 -9.90
CA PHE A 96 -0.70 -0.48 -9.83
C PHE A 96 0.03 -0.85 -11.12
N HIS A 97 0.24 0.13 -11.99
CA HIS A 97 0.75 -0.10 -13.36
C HIS A 97 2.24 -0.49 -13.46
N CYS A 98 2.96 -0.65 -12.35
CA CYS A 98 4.40 -0.94 -12.33
C CYS A 98 4.71 -2.42 -12.08
N ASN A 99 4.27 -3.30 -12.99
CA ASN A 99 4.28 -4.76 -12.78
C ASN A 99 5.65 -5.43 -13.01
N ASP A 100 6.59 -4.78 -13.69
CA ASP A 100 7.89 -5.36 -14.06
C ASP A 100 9.07 -4.86 -13.20
N LEU A 101 8.78 -4.22 -12.06
CA LEU A 101 9.81 -3.77 -11.12
C LEU A 101 10.51 -4.98 -10.46
N PRO A 102 11.81 -4.86 -10.13
CA PRO A 102 12.50 -5.86 -9.30
C PRO A 102 11.75 -6.11 -7.99
N THR A 103 11.48 -7.39 -7.69
CA THR A 103 10.72 -7.82 -6.51
C THR A 103 11.59 -8.58 -5.51
N GLU A 104 11.63 -8.11 -4.27
CA GLU A 104 12.17 -8.83 -3.11
C GLU A 104 11.08 -9.69 -2.48
N SER A 105 11.34 -10.98 -2.30
CA SER A 105 10.40 -11.93 -1.69
C SER A 105 11.12 -12.89 -0.74
N PHE A 106 10.43 -13.29 0.33
CA PHE A 106 11.03 -14.13 1.38
C PHE A 106 10.72 -15.62 1.24
N ASP A 107 10.05 -16.03 0.16
CA ASP A 107 9.63 -17.43 -0.08
C ASP A 107 10.79 -18.42 -0.16
N GLN A 108 11.94 -18.00 -0.70
CA GLN A 108 13.11 -18.85 -0.92
C GLN A 108 14.03 -18.96 0.31
N THR A 109 13.70 -18.31 1.42
CA THR A 109 14.49 -18.41 2.66
C THR A 109 14.56 -19.85 3.18
N ILE A 110 15.63 -20.19 3.90
CA ILE A 110 15.90 -21.57 4.31
C ILE A 110 14.78 -22.05 5.26
N ASN A 111 14.11 -23.15 4.89
CA ASN A 111 13.10 -23.84 5.69
C ASN A 111 13.72 -24.37 7.00
N ASN A 112 13.81 -23.54 8.04
CA ASN A 112 14.11 -24.02 9.36
C ASN A 112 12.84 -24.17 10.18
N THR A 113 12.74 -25.35 10.78
CA THR A 113 11.60 -26.00 11.41
C THR A 113 11.03 -25.31 12.67
N TYR A 114 11.36 -24.04 12.93
CA TYR A 114 10.90 -23.29 14.09
C TYR A 114 10.32 -21.92 13.69
N PRO A 115 9.04 -21.63 14.04
CA PRO A 115 8.32 -20.42 13.60
C PRO A 115 8.83 -19.10 14.22
N PHE A 116 9.89 -19.16 15.03
CA PHE A 116 10.45 -18.01 15.77
C PHE A 116 11.99 -18.09 15.83
N ASP A 117 12.62 -18.69 14.83
CA ASP A 117 14.06 -18.50 14.70
C ASP A 117 14.24 -17.10 14.11
N GLY A 118 14.56 -16.12 14.96
CA GLY A 118 14.86 -14.73 14.58
C GLY A 118 15.58 -13.96 15.67
N TYR A 119 16.77 -14.39 16.09
CA TYR A 119 17.62 -13.54 16.95
C TYR A 119 18.39 -12.51 16.11
N GLY A 120 17.84 -11.29 16.07
CA GLY A 120 18.58 -10.06 16.35
C GLY A 120 19.51 -9.50 15.27
N ASN A 121 19.06 -9.42 14.02
CA ASN A 121 19.61 -8.40 13.12
C ASN A 121 18.62 -7.24 13.02
N ASN A 122 19.07 -6.06 13.44
CA ASN A 122 18.28 -4.83 13.33
C ASN A 122 18.38 -4.23 11.92
N ILE A 123 19.28 -4.75 11.08
CA ILE A 123 19.47 -4.35 9.70
C ILE A 123 19.64 -5.61 8.85
N LEU A 124 18.88 -5.69 7.76
CA LEU A 124 19.03 -6.70 6.71
C LEU A 124 19.25 -5.98 5.37
N ASP A 125 20.30 -6.36 4.65
CA ASP A 125 20.74 -5.80 3.36
C ASP A 125 21.36 -6.89 2.47
N GLU A 126 21.85 -6.52 1.29
CA GLU A 126 22.46 -7.48 0.34
C GLU A 126 23.73 -8.16 0.87
N ASN A 127 24.36 -7.63 1.92
CA ASN A 127 25.57 -8.16 2.52
C ASN A 127 25.31 -9.01 3.76
N THR A 128 24.05 -9.12 4.17
CA THR A 128 23.65 -9.76 5.41
C THR A 128 23.88 -11.27 5.35
N ASP A 129 24.55 -11.79 6.38
CA ASP A 129 24.86 -13.21 6.55
C ASP A 129 24.28 -13.71 7.87
N THR A 130 23.06 -14.25 7.82
CA THR A 130 22.39 -14.90 8.96
C THR A 130 22.17 -16.38 8.68
N TYR A 131 21.64 -17.12 9.65
CA TYR A 131 21.28 -18.52 9.41
C TYR A 131 20.06 -18.70 8.48
N PHE A 132 19.30 -17.62 8.18
CA PHE A 132 18.08 -17.67 7.37
C PHE A 132 18.17 -16.86 6.07
N ILE A 133 19.09 -15.89 6.00
CA ILE A 133 19.39 -15.05 4.83
C ILE A 133 20.89 -15.18 4.55
N SER A 134 21.23 -15.58 3.33
CA SER A 134 22.63 -15.59 2.87
C SER A 134 22.97 -14.29 2.14
N PRO A 135 24.25 -13.89 2.07
CA PRO A 135 24.66 -12.74 1.28
C PRO A 135 24.20 -12.82 -0.17
N GLY A 136 23.70 -11.71 -0.70
CA GLY A 136 23.12 -11.58 -2.04
C GLY A 136 21.69 -12.11 -2.16
N TYR A 137 21.07 -12.58 -1.07
CA TYR A 137 19.64 -12.94 -1.07
C TYR A 137 18.77 -11.69 -1.22
N ILE A 138 19.02 -10.66 -0.39
CA ILE A 138 18.34 -9.38 -0.50
C ILE A 138 18.85 -8.63 -1.74
N LEU A 139 17.93 -8.11 -2.53
CA LEU A 139 18.23 -7.33 -3.73
C LEU A 139 19.08 -6.09 -3.38
N PRO A 140 20.09 -5.75 -4.20
CA PRO A 140 20.82 -4.51 -4.02
C PRO A 140 19.90 -3.29 -4.14
N GLY A 141 20.12 -2.27 -3.32
CA GLY A 141 19.34 -1.03 -3.39
C GLY A 141 18.23 -0.90 -2.35
N ILE A 142 17.93 -1.96 -1.60
CA ILE A 142 16.94 -1.99 -0.52
C ILE A 142 17.57 -2.55 0.76
N SER A 143 17.19 -2.01 1.90
CA SER A 143 17.53 -2.57 3.22
C SER A 143 16.37 -2.42 4.19
N PHE A 144 16.28 -3.36 5.12
CA PHE A 144 15.25 -3.39 6.16
C PHE A 144 15.88 -3.11 7.50
N GLU A 145 15.23 -2.30 8.33
CA GLU A 145 15.65 -2.02 9.68
C GLU A 145 14.49 -2.16 10.67
N SER A 146 14.79 -2.64 11.87
CA SER A 146 13.88 -2.56 13.02
C SER A 146 14.23 -1.32 13.85
N GLY A 147 13.23 -0.65 14.42
CA GLY A 147 13.45 0.41 15.40
C GLY A 147 14.05 -0.06 16.73
N TYR A 148 14.24 -1.37 16.96
CA TYR A 148 14.76 -1.94 18.19
C TYR A 148 16.29 -2.14 18.16
N ASP A 149 16.97 -2.00 19.32
CA ASP A 149 18.44 -2.00 19.38
C ASP A 149 19.10 -3.33 19.77
N GLU A 150 18.48 -4.29 20.50
CA GLU A 150 19.30 -5.37 21.10
C GLU A 150 18.79 -6.83 21.07
N TYR A 151 17.48 -7.13 20.97
CA TYR A 151 17.02 -8.53 21.11
C TYR A 151 15.81 -8.98 20.28
N TRP A 152 14.95 -8.05 19.88
CA TRP A 152 13.73 -8.34 19.12
C TRP A 152 13.83 -7.51 17.84
N GLY A 153 14.46 -8.09 16.83
CA GLY A 153 14.76 -7.42 15.57
C GLY A 153 13.89 -7.95 14.43
N LEU A 154 14.46 -7.98 13.24
CA LEU A 154 13.78 -8.52 12.07
C LEU A 154 13.82 -10.05 12.04
N TYR A 155 12.74 -10.68 11.59
CA TYR A 155 12.64 -12.14 11.45
C TYR A 155 11.77 -12.53 10.27
N ILE A 156 11.99 -13.73 9.74
CA ILE A 156 11.10 -14.30 8.72
C ILE A 156 10.07 -15.18 9.41
N TRP A 157 8.80 -14.86 9.22
CA TRP A 157 7.71 -15.68 9.72
C TRP A 157 7.45 -16.83 8.76
N THR A 158 7.43 -18.05 9.30
CA THR A 158 7.20 -19.28 8.53
C THR A 158 6.18 -20.16 9.26
N ASP A 159 4.90 -19.79 9.28
CA ASP A 159 3.88 -20.62 9.94
C ASP A 159 3.18 -21.58 8.97
N SER A 160 3.68 -22.82 8.94
CA SER A 160 3.04 -23.95 8.27
C SER A 160 1.61 -24.25 8.75
N TYR A 161 1.23 -23.81 9.96
CA TYR A 161 -0.09 -24.05 10.53
C TYR A 161 -1.19 -23.23 9.84
N TYR A 162 -0.83 -22.06 9.30
CA TYR A 162 -1.75 -21.17 8.60
C TYR A 162 -1.56 -21.16 7.09
N ASN A 163 -0.65 -21.99 6.54
CA ASN A 163 -0.40 -22.07 5.10
C ASN A 163 0.02 -20.71 4.50
N GLN A 164 0.77 -19.92 5.27
CA GLN A 164 1.20 -18.58 4.87
C GLN A 164 2.47 -18.64 4.03
N ASP A 165 2.53 -17.77 3.04
CA ASP A 165 3.77 -17.41 2.37
C ASP A 165 4.72 -16.73 3.36
N LYS A 166 6.01 -16.79 3.09
CA LYS A 166 7.01 -16.33 4.06
C LYS A 166 7.11 -14.81 3.95
N ALA A 167 7.01 -14.12 5.08
CA ALA A 167 7.11 -12.66 5.12
C ALA A 167 8.14 -12.21 6.16
N LEU A 168 8.74 -11.06 5.90
CA LEU A 168 9.63 -10.38 6.83
C LEU A 168 8.80 -9.59 7.83
N PHE A 169 8.96 -9.86 9.11
CA PHE A 169 8.28 -9.17 10.19
C PHE A 169 9.26 -8.41 11.09
N GLU A 170 8.78 -7.29 11.62
CA GLU A 170 9.35 -6.67 12.81
C GLU A 170 8.88 -7.44 14.06
N ASN A 171 9.84 -7.88 14.88
CA ASN A 171 9.56 -8.50 16.16
C ASN A 171 9.58 -7.43 17.24
N GLY A 172 8.41 -6.95 17.67
CA GLY A 172 8.41 -5.96 18.74
C GLY A 172 7.20 -5.05 18.74
N TYR A 173 7.41 -3.89 19.33
CA TYR A 173 6.47 -2.76 19.37
C TYR A 173 7.07 -1.55 18.65
N GLU A 174 8.03 -1.77 17.74
CA GLU A 174 8.72 -0.70 17.01
C GLU A 174 8.27 -0.67 15.55
N ASP A 175 8.83 0.27 14.80
CA ASP A 175 8.54 0.43 13.39
C ASP A 175 9.40 -0.54 12.55
N LEU A 176 8.81 -1.02 11.46
CA LEU A 176 9.55 -1.64 10.35
C LEU A 176 9.96 -0.55 9.37
N ILE A 177 11.25 -0.39 9.15
CA ILE A 177 11.81 0.66 8.30
C ILE A 177 12.37 0.01 7.04
N ILE A 178 11.92 0.47 5.87
CA ILE A 178 12.47 0.12 4.57
C ILE A 178 13.26 1.32 4.08
N LYS A 179 14.51 1.11 3.66
CA LYS A 179 15.35 2.16 3.06
C LYS A 179 15.73 1.77 1.64
N PHE A 180 15.76 2.77 0.78
CA PHE A 180 16.24 2.65 -0.59
C PHE A 180 17.55 3.44 -0.72
N THR A 181 18.59 2.77 -1.19
CA THR A 181 19.93 3.39 -1.34
C THR A 181 20.15 3.98 -2.73
N ASN A 182 19.32 3.62 -3.70
CA ASN A 182 19.33 4.20 -5.03
C ASN A 182 18.37 5.41 -5.09
N ASN A 183 18.89 6.57 -5.47
CA ASN A 183 18.11 7.82 -5.62
C ASN A 183 17.28 7.85 -6.91
N ASN A 184 16.61 6.75 -7.24
CA ASN A 184 15.74 6.64 -8.41
C ASN A 184 14.50 5.79 -8.15
N VAL A 185 14.22 5.40 -6.91
CA VAL A 185 13.00 4.66 -6.57
C VAL A 185 11.86 5.68 -6.48
N THR A 186 10.95 5.69 -7.44
CA THR A 186 9.75 6.54 -7.44
C THR A 186 8.49 5.73 -7.19
N SER A 187 8.56 4.41 -7.34
CA SER A 187 7.44 3.49 -7.23
C SER A 187 7.80 2.31 -6.33
N VAL A 188 6.92 1.98 -5.41
CA VAL A 188 7.06 0.85 -4.48
C VAL A 188 5.71 0.16 -4.32
N SER A 189 5.68 -1.16 -4.39
CA SER A 189 4.53 -1.98 -3.95
C SER A 189 5.00 -3.11 -3.06
N MET A 190 4.11 -3.62 -2.21
CA MET A 190 4.37 -4.77 -1.34
C MET A 190 3.06 -5.38 -0.83
N ASP A 191 3.13 -6.62 -0.36
CA ASP A 191 2.07 -7.23 0.44
C ASP A 191 2.34 -6.97 1.92
N ILE A 192 1.38 -6.36 2.61
CA ILE A 192 1.49 -6.02 4.03
C ILE A 192 0.68 -7.00 4.86
N SER A 193 1.32 -7.54 5.88
CA SER A 193 0.72 -8.46 6.84
C SER A 193 0.81 -7.89 8.26
N SER A 194 0.00 -8.43 9.17
CA SER A 194 0.16 -8.16 10.60
C SER A 194 -0.15 -9.41 11.42
N TRP A 195 0.60 -9.60 12.49
CA TRP A 195 0.31 -10.65 13.46
C TRP A 195 -0.92 -10.33 14.32
N ASN A 196 -1.20 -9.04 14.53
CA ASN A 196 -2.36 -8.59 15.28
C ASN A 196 -3.62 -8.73 14.42
N TRP A 197 -4.60 -9.50 14.90
CA TRP A 197 -5.88 -9.61 14.23
C TRP A 197 -6.62 -8.26 14.23
N TYR A 198 -7.05 -7.81 13.04
CA TYR A 198 -7.79 -6.56 12.84
C TYR A 198 -7.03 -5.32 13.32
N THR A 199 -5.97 -4.98 12.59
CA THR A 199 -5.21 -3.76 12.85
C THR A 199 -5.15 -2.84 11.65
N TYR A 200 -4.81 -1.58 11.93
CA TYR A 200 -4.53 -0.58 10.92
C TYR A 200 -3.03 -0.36 10.87
N VAL A 201 -2.42 -0.70 9.74
CA VAL A 201 -1.00 -0.42 9.49
C VAL A 201 -0.91 0.91 8.77
N SER A 202 -0.09 1.82 9.30
CA SER A 202 0.24 3.09 8.67
C SER A 202 1.61 3.02 8.04
N MET A 203 1.77 3.69 6.89
CA MET A 203 3.01 3.72 6.11
C MET A 203 3.38 5.17 5.85
N ASP A 204 4.41 5.64 6.54
CA ASP A 204 4.98 6.96 6.33
C ASP A 204 6.05 6.90 5.24
N VAL A 205 5.87 7.70 4.18
CA VAL A 205 6.76 7.75 3.02
C VAL A 205 7.63 8.99 3.09
N TYR A 206 8.93 8.81 2.85
CA TYR A 206 9.95 9.85 2.86
C TYR A 206 10.72 9.84 1.54
N GLY A 207 11.03 11.03 1.02
CA GLY A 207 11.87 11.24 -0.15
C GLY A 207 13.03 12.19 0.14
N ASP A 208 13.63 12.73 -0.92
CA ASP A 208 14.76 13.66 -0.81
C ASP A 208 14.38 14.96 -0.08
N SER A 209 13.14 15.43 -0.24
CA SER A 209 12.62 16.61 0.46
C SER A 209 12.24 16.36 1.92
N GLY A 210 12.30 15.10 2.40
CA GLY A 210 11.91 14.69 3.75
C GLY A 210 10.60 13.90 3.75
N TYR A 211 9.72 14.17 4.73
CA TYR A 211 8.44 13.46 4.84
C TYR A 211 7.49 13.88 3.71
N LEU A 212 7.04 12.90 2.93
CA LEU A 212 6.14 13.11 1.80
C LEU A 212 4.68 12.94 2.22
N GLY A 213 4.34 11.85 2.90
CA GLY A 213 2.97 11.59 3.29
C GLY A 213 2.79 10.26 4.00
N THR A 214 1.54 9.93 4.31
CA THR A 214 1.18 8.69 5.00
C THR A 214 -0.05 8.08 4.36
N SER A 215 -0.09 6.75 4.32
CA SER A 215 -1.26 5.96 3.97
C SER A 215 -1.57 4.98 5.10
N THR A 216 -2.79 4.49 5.18
CA THR A 216 -3.19 3.52 6.20
C THR A 216 -4.13 2.50 5.59
N ILE A 217 -3.84 1.23 5.84
CA ILE A 217 -4.66 0.10 5.39
C ILE A 217 -5.16 -0.68 6.59
N ASN A 218 -6.35 -1.25 6.43
CA ASN A 218 -6.93 -2.17 7.40
C ASN A 218 -6.53 -3.60 7.01
N ILE A 219 -5.77 -4.26 7.88
CA ILE A 219 -5.38 -5.67 7.68
C ILE A 219 -6.50 -6.54 8.25
N PRO A 220 -7.29 -7.23 7.40
CA PRO A 220 -8.30 -8.15 7.88
C PRO A 220 -7.66 -9.29 8.68
N SER A 221 -8.45 -10.02 9.47
CA SER A 221 -7.96 -11.20 10.21
C SER A 221 -7.52 -12.37 9.33
N THR A 222 -7.54 -12.20 8.02
CA THR A 222 -6.98 -13.15 7.06
C THR A 222 -5.52 -12.79 6.90
N TYR A 223 -4.63 -13.74 7.15
CA TYR A 223 -3.19 -13.55 7.03
C TYR A 223 -2.70 -13.52 5.57
N ASP A 224 -3.64 -13.39 4.63
CA ASP A 224 -3.36 -13.15 3.23
C ASP A 224 -2.95 -11.68 3.16
N GLY A 225 -1.67 -11.42 2.88
CA GLY A 225 -1.13 -10.07 2.80
C GLY A 225 -2.03 -9.13 1.99
N GLN A 226 -2.13 -7.89 2.43
CA GLN A 226 -2.90 -6.87 1.72
C GLN A 226 -1.96 -6.07 0.84
N PHE A 227 -2.29 -6.01 -0.44
CA PHE A 227 -1.53 -5.21 -1.39
C PHE A 227 -1.54 -3.73 -0.98
N TRP A 228 -0.37 -3.11 -1.10
CA TRP A 228 -0.20 -1.68 -1.01
C TRP A 228 0.86 -1.20 -1.99
N GLY A 229 0.53 -0.15 -2.73
CA GLY A 229 1.43 0.52 -3.66
C GLY A 229 1.50 2.02 -3.43
N VAL A 230 2.62 2.63 -3.80
CA VAL A 230 2.80 4.07 -3.85
C VAL A 230 3.67 4.46 -5.05
N THR A 231 3.30 5.56 -5.71
CA THR A 231 4.18 6.28 -6.64
C THR A 231 4.43 7.69 -6.13
N SER A 232 5.57 8.28 -6.47
CA SER A 232 6.00 9.61 -6.05
C SER A 232 6.64 10.39 -7.20
N ALA A 233 6.42 11.71 -7.22
CA ALA A 233 7.09 12.62 -8.15
C ALA A 233 8.59 12.86 -7.82
N GLU A 234 9.05 12.49 -6.64
CA GLU A 234 10.48 12.50 -6.26
C GLU A 234 10.93 11.12 -5.78
N SER A 235 12.25 10.92 -5.62
CA SER A 235 12.78 9.64 -5.16
C SER A 235 12.36 9.36 -3.71
N ILE A 236 11.74 8.20 -3.50
CA ILE A 236 11.43 7.60 -2.21
C ILE A 236 12.73 7.04 -1.63
N THR A 237 13.14 7.57 -0.48
CA THR A 237 14.37 7.17 0.21
C THR A 237 14.08 6.23 1.38
N LYS A 238 12.88 6.30 1.95
CA LYS A 238 12.50 5.51 3.14
C LYS A 238 10.99 5.37 3.28
N ILE A 239 10.53 4.19 3.70
CA ILE A 239 9.17 3.92 4.13
C ILE A 239 9.21 3.39 5.56
N VAL A 240 8.33 3.87 6.43
CA VAL A 240 8.23 3.44 7.83
C VAL A 240 6.84 2.87 8.07
N LEU A 241 6.75 1.59 8.39
CA LEU A 241 5.51 0.89 8.65
C LEU A 241 5.33 0.66 10.15
N TYR A 242 4.12 0.92 10.66
CA TYR A 242 3.80 0.70 12.06
C TYR A 242 2.32 0.41 12.30
N ASP A 243 2.04 -0.39 13.33
CA ASP A 243 0.69 -0.59 13.84
C ASP A 243 0.19 0.70 14.51
N SER A 244 -0.82 1.33 13.93
CA SER A 244 -1.36 2.61 14.40
C SER A 244 -2.11 2.53 15.72
N TYR A 245 -2.59 1.34 16.11
CA TYR A 245 -3.34 1.14 17.34
C TYR A 245 -2.41 0.93 18.54
N TYR A 246 -1.38 0.10 18.37
CA TYR A 246 -0.43 -0.21 19.44
C TYR A 246 0.80 0.73 19.47
N GLY A 247 0.94 1.60 18.47
CA GLY A 247 2.05 2.55 18.39
C GLY A 247 3.34 1.92 17.91
N GLY A 248 3.26 0.90 17.06
CA GLY A 248 4.35 0.06 16.59
C GLY A 248 4.07 -1.43 16.78
N GLY A 249 4.81 -2.26 16.04
CA GLY A 249 4.88 -3.70 16.28
C GLY A 249 4.20 -4.63 15.26
N PHE A 250 4.82 -5.78 15.06
CA PHE A 250 4.26 -6.97 14.39
C PHE A 250 3.69 -6.73 12.99
N VAL A 251 4.28 -5.77 12.26
CA VAL A 251 4.00 -5.56 10.85
C VAL A 251 4.93 -6.46 10.04
N GLY A 252 4.35 -7.14 9.06
CA GLY A 252 5.05 -7.98 8.11
C GLY A 252 4.95 -7.43 6.69
N ILE A 253 5.95 -7.72 5.87
CA ILE A 253 5.98 -7.37 4.46
C ILE A 253 6.49 -8.55 3.63
N ASP A 254 6.01 -8.66 2.40
CA ASP A 254 6.52 -9.57 1.38
C ASP A 254 6.30 -8.98 -0.02
N ASN A 255 6.87 -9.62 -1.05
CA ASN A 255 6.70 -9.27 -2.47
C ASN A 255 6.94 -7.77 -2.77
N ILE A 256 8.01 -7.22 -2.22
CA ILE A 256 8.30 -5.79 -2.29
C ILE A 256 8.91 -5.48 -3.65
N SER A 257 8.14 -4.84 -4.51
CA SER A 257 8.60 -4.38 -5.82
C SER A 257 8.98 -2.91 -5.76
N PHE A 258 10.15 -2.53 -6.28
CA PHE A 258 10.63 -1.15 -6.18
C PHE A 258 11.48 -0.73 -7.37
N GLY A 259 11.38 0.55 -7.75
CA GLY A 259 12.19 1.13 -8.81
C GLY A 259 11.61 2.42 -9.37
N ASN A 260 12.05 2.78 -10.57
CA ASN A 260 11.45 3.88 -11.33
C ASN A 260 10.40 3.31 -12.28
N CYS A 261 9.22 3.89 -12.30
CA CYS A 261 8.15 3.54 -13.21
C CYS A 261 7.57 4.87 -13.69
N GLU A 262 8.23 5.42 -14.72
CA GLU A 262 7.77 6.66 -15.37
C GLU A 262 6.83 6.27 -16.51
N ASP A 263 5.55 6.58 -16.32
CA ASP A 263 4.52 6.66 -17.35
C ASP A 263 4.07 8.13 -17.31
N ILE A 264 4.63 8.97 -18.20
CA ILE A 264 4.54 10.43 -18.08
C ILE A 264 3.10 10.92 -18.33
N ASP A 265 2.37 10.26 -19.22
CA ASP A 265 1.02 10.65 -19.63
C ASP A 265 -0.07 9.78 -19.02
N GLY A 266 0.28 8.68 -18.35
CA GLY A 266 -0.65 7.80 -17.66
C GLY A 266 -1.43 6.91 -18.62
N ASP A 267 -0.88 6.60 -19.79
CA ASP A 267 -1.53 5.76 -20.80
C ASP A 267 -1.38 4.25 -20.53
N GLY A 268 -0.70 3.89 -19.44
CA GLY A 268 -0.52 2.53 -18.98
C GLY A 268 0.73 1.85 -19.53
N CYS A 269 1.64 2.60 -20.17
CA CYS A 269 2.93 2.11 -20.63
C CYS A 269 4.10 2.89 -20.02
N LEU A 270 5.19 2.20 -19.73
CA LEU A 270 6.40 2.88 -19.26
C LEU A 270 7.02 3.65 -20.42
N ASN A 271 7.46 4.89 -20.19
CA ASN A 271 8.07 5.75 -21.22
C ASN A 271 9.25 5.10 -21.96
N GLU A 272 9.95 4.15 -21.34
CA GLU A 272 11.06 3.44 -21.99
C GLU A 272 10.61 2.38 -22.99
N ASP A 273 9.40 1.85 -22.81
CA ASP A 273 8.75 0.86 -23.67
C ASP A 273 7.64 1.47 -24.53
N ASP A 274 7.32 2.75 -24.29
CA ASP A 274 6.24 3.47 -24.93
C ASP A 274 6.68 4.10 -26.28
N ALA A 275 5.90 3.79 -27.32
CA ALA A 275 6.08 4.37 -28.65
C ALA A 275 5.60 5.83 -28.71
N HIS A 276 4.67 6.24 -27.85
CA HIS A 276 4.14 7.60 -27.74
C HIS A 276 4.18 8.12 -26.29
N PRO A 277 5.36 8.48 -25.75
CA PRO A 277 5.53 8.96 -24.36
C PRO A 277 4.77 10.24 -23.95
N ASN A 278 3.94 10.77 -24.85
CA ASN A 278 3.02 11.88 -24.60
C ASN A 278 1.70 11.63 -25.35
N SER A 279 1.15 10.42 -25.19
CA SER A 279 -0.10 9.95 -25.77
C SER A 279 -1.25 10.92 -25.56
N ASN A 280 -2.09 11.02 -26.57
CA ASN A 280 -3.32 11.79 -26.55
C ASN A 280 -4.40 11.02 -25.78
N ILE A 281 -4.41 11.16 -24.45
CA ILE A 281 -5.37 10.53 -23.54
C ILE A 281 -6.77 11.19 -23.53
N SER A 282 -7.16 11.89 -24.60
CA SER A 282 -8.51 12.46 -24.71
C SER A 282 -9.57 11.36 -24.68
N GLU A 283 -10.71 11.60 -24.00
CA GLU A 283 -11.78 10.61 -23.84
C GLU A 283 -12.38 10.16 -25.18
N PHE A 284 -12.45 11.07 -26.16
CA PHE A 284 -13.03 10.81 -27.48
C PHE A 284 -12.09 11.21 -28.61
N LEU A 285 -12.17 10.47 -29.72
CA LEU A 285 -11.38 10.77 -30.91
C LEU A 285 -11.73 12.14 -31.49
N SER A 286 -10.73 12.79 -32.06
CA SER A 286 -10.89 13.98 -32.90
C SER A 286 -10.16 13.80 -34.23
N ILE A 287 -10.70 14.38 -35.31
CA ILE A 287 -10.09 14.34 -36.64
C ILE A 287 -10.16 15.74 -37.24
N GLY A 288 -9.04 16.46 -37.19
CA GLY A 288 -9.02 17.89 -37.53
C GLY A 288 -9.96 18.66 -36.61
N GLU A 289 -10.92 19.39 -37.17
CA GLU A 289 -11.91 20.16 -36.40
C GLU A 289 -13.11 19.32 -35.91
N TYR A 290 -13.20 18.04 -36.28
CA TYR A 290 -14.34 17.20 -35.91
C TYR A 290 -14.07 16.46 -34.60
N SER A 291 -14.79 16.85 -33.54
CA SER A 291 -14.93 16.03 -32.33
C SER A 291 -15.92 14.90 -32.60
N THR A 292 -15.58 13.71 -32.12
CA THR A 292 -16.43 12.51 -32.25
C THR A 292 -17.02 12.12 -30.90
N ASP A 293 -18.05 11.27 -30.91
CA ASP A 293 -18.54 10.58 -29.69
C ASP A 293 -17.95 9.15 -29.59
N ILE A 294 -16.83 8.89 -30.26
CA ILE A 294 -16.18 7.57 -30.32
C ILE A 294 -15.07 7.57 -29.28
N GLU A 295 -15.17 6.66 -28.31
CA GLU A 295 -14.19 6.50 -27.24
C GLU A 295 -12.79 6.26 -27.82
N ASN A 296 -11.81 7.01 -27.32
CA ASN A 296 -10.41 6.81 -27.66
C ASN A 296 -9.86 5.65 -26.83
N ASN A 297 -9.65 4.51 -27.48
CA ASN A 297 -9.20 3.30 -26.81
C ASN A 297 -7.70 3.10 -27.04
N LEU A 298 -7.03 2.42 -26.10
CA LEU A 298 -5.68 1.91 -26.29
C LEU A 298 -5.68 0.83 -27.40
N VAL A 299 -4.74 0.98 -28.34
CA VAL A 299 -4.49 0.07 -29.45
C VAL A 299 -3.37 -0.92 -29.11
N ASP A 300 -2.32 -0.41 -28.47
CA ASP A 300 -1.19 -1.17 -27.93
C ASP A 300 -0.73 -0.52 -26.62
N CYS A 301 0.29 -1.08 -25.96
CA CYS A 301 0.94 -0.42 -24.82
C CYS A 301 1.35 1.00 -25.22
N GLY A 302 0.78 1.97 -24.53
CA GLY A 302 1.09 3.39 -24.68
C GLY A 302 0.74 4.00 -26.03
N THR A 303 -0.25 3.43 -26.71
CA THR A 303 -0.67 3.96 -28.01
C THR A 303 -2.17 3.96 -28.08
N THR A 304 -2.78 5.14 -28.07
CA THR A 304 -4.21 5.30 -28.26
C THR A 304 -4.57 5.32 -29.74
N MET A 305 -5.88 5.22 -30.02
CA MET A 305 -6.40 5.43 -31.37
C MET A 305 -6.18 6.87 -31.85
N ALA A 306 -6.16 7.85 -30.94
CA ALA A 306 -5.86 9.24 -31.27
C ALA A 306 -4.41 9.41 -31.72
N ASP A 307 -3.44 8.75 -31.07
CA ASP A 307 -2.02 8.84 -31.44
C ASP A 307 -1.77 8.37 -32.87
N GLN A 308 -2.39 7.26 -33.27
CA GLN A 308 -2.29 6.77 -34.65
C GLN A 308 -2.94 7.72 -35.68
N ILE A 309 -3.91 8.55 -35.27
CA ILE A 309 -4.46 9.61 -36.12
C ILE A 309 -3.48 10.78 -36.17
N ASP A 310 -2.94 11.18 -35.03
CA ASP A 310 -2.02 12.31 -34.91
C ASP A 310 -0.72 12.05 -35.71
N ASP A 311 -0.15 10.84 -35.62
CA ASP A 311 0.95 10.36 -36.48
C ASP A 311 0.63 10.50 -37.98
N LEU A 312 -0.57 10.06 -38.37
CA LEU A 312 -1.01 10.14 -39.76
C LEU A 312 -1.23 11.60 -40.20
N LEU A 313 -1.73 12.45 -39.30
CA LEU A 313 -1.91 13.87 -39.57
C LEU A 313 -0.56 14.57 -39.73
N GLU A 314 0.41 14.29 -38.88
CA GLU A 314 1.77 14.79 -38.98
C GLU A 314 2.40 14.38 -40.33
N GLU A 315 2.38 13.09 -40.68
CA GLU A 315 2.92 12.60 -41.96
C GLU A 315 2.28 13.30 -43.18
N ILE A 316 0.97 13.54 -43.12
CA ILE A 316 0.22 14.17 -44.21
C ILE A 316 0.50 15.68 -44.28
N ASN A 317 0.57 16.37 -43.15
CA ASN A 317 0.83 17.81 -43.09
C ASN A 317 2.29 18.15 -43.44
N GLU A 318 3.26 17.34 -43.02
CA GLU A 318 4.68 17.53 -43.41
C GLU A 318 4.91 17.46 -44.92
N ALA A 319 4.12 16.62 -45.62
CA ALA A 319 4.20 16.48 -47.07
C ALA A 319 3.49 17.60 -47.83
N TYR A 320 2.72 18.45 -47.15
CA TYR A 320 1.87 19.45 -47.78
C TYR A 320 2.68 20.69 -48.21
N ASN A 321 2.53 21.08 -49.48
CA ASN A 321 3.25 22.21 -50.07
C ASN A 321 2.33 23.31 -50.62
N GLY A 322 1.05 23.28 -50.28
CA GLY A 322 0.02 24.18 -50.79
C GLY A 322 -0.65 23.71 -52.09
N ASP A 323 0.11 23.09 -52.99
CA ASP A 323 -0.37 22.71 -54.34
C ASP A 323 -0.84 21.25 -54.44
N ASN A 324 -0.42 20.38 -53.52
CA ASN A 324 -0.67 18.93 -53.56
C ASN A 324 -1.82 18.45 -52.66
N TRP A 325 -2.75 19.33 -52.28
CA TRP A 325 -3.84 19.03 -51.35
C TRP A 325 -4.65 17.79 -51.76
N GLU A 326 -5.14 17.72 -53.00
CA GLU A 326 -6.03 16.63 -53.46
C GLU A 326 -5.36 15.26 -53.40
N GLU A 327 -4.06 15.20 -53.70
CA GLU A 327 -3.30 13.95 -53.64
C GLU A 327 -3.13 13.48 -52.18
N LEU A 328 -2.78 14.40 -51.29
CA LEU A 328 -2.58 14.12 -49.87
C LEU A 328 -3.87 13.81 -49.14
N HIS A 329 -4.96 14.54 -49.40
CA HIS A 329 -6.27 14.23 -48.83
C HIS A 329 -6.72 12.81 -49.21
N ARG A 330 -6.50 12.40 -50.46
CA ARG A 330 -6.77 11.02 -50.90
C ARG A 330 -5.83 10.00 -50.23
N LYS A 331 -4.57 10.37 -49.96
CA LYS A 331 -3.63 9.52 -49.20
C LYS A 331 -4.12 9.36 -47.76
N PHE A 332 -4.42 10.45 -47.07
CA PHE A 332 -4.96 10.50 -45.71
C PHE A 332 -6.18 9.58 -45.55
N THR A 333 -7.23 9.79 -46.35
CA THR A 333 -8.45 8.98 -46.29
C THR A 333 -8.19 7.49 -46.56
N ARG A 334 -7.22 7.15 -47.42
CA ARG A 334 -6.84 5.77 -47.69
C ARG A 334 -6.09 5.13 -46.53
N GLU A 335 -5.11 5.81 -45.95
CA GLU A 335 -4.32 5.27 -44.84
C GLU A 335 -5.17 5.17 -43.56
N LEU A 336 -5.99 6.17 -43.25
CA LEU A 336 -6.96 6.11 -42.14
C LEU A 336 -7.94 4.94 -42.30
N SER A 337 -8.35 4.62 -43.53
CA SER A 337 -9.22 3.46 -43.79
C SER A 337 -8.54 2.13 -43.45
N LYS A 338 -7.21 2.04 -43.54
CA LYS A 338 -6.42 0.87 -43.13
C LYS A 338 -6.30 0.81 -41.60
N ILE A 339 -5.97 1.93 -40.96
CA ILE A 339 -5.87 2.06 -39.50
C ILE A 339 -7.20 1.64 -38.85
N THR A 340 -8.30 2.30 -39.22
CA THR A 340 -9.64 2.00 -38.69
C THR A 340 -10.14 0.59 -39.05
N TYR A 341 -9.61 -0.03 -40.11
CA TYR A 341 -9.90 -1.44 -40.39
C TYR A 341 -9.22 -2.37 -39.39
N GLY A 342 -7.98 -2.06 -38.96
CA GLY A 342 -7.29 -2.71 -37.84
C GLY A 342 -8.10 -2.62 -36.56
N TRP A 343 -8.43 -1.40 -36.12
CA TRP A 343 -9.23 -1.18 -34.90
C TRP A 343 -10.54 -1.96 -34.88
N ARG A 344 -11.24 -2.00 -36.01
CA ARG A 344 -12.49 -2.77 -36.13
C ARG A 344 -12.24 -4.28 -36.05
N LYS A 345 -11.14 -4.77 -36.62
CA LYS A 345 -10.75 -6.19 -36.56
C LYS A 345 -10.44 -6.60 -35.11
N ASP A 346 -9.79 -5.70 -34.37
CA ASP A 346 -9.41 -5.88 -32.98
C ASP A 346 -10.54 -5.51 -31.99
N ARG A 347 -11.68 -5.08 -32.54
CA ARG A 347 -12.94 -4.77 -31.84
C ARG A 347 -12.90 -3.54 -30.93
N LEU A 348 -11.95 -2.63 -31.15
CA LEU A 348 -11.89 -1.32 -30.50
C LEU A 348 -13.02 -0.40 -30.96
N ILE A 349 -13.48 -0.57 -32.21
CA ILE A 349 -14.63 0.15 -32.75
C ILE A 349 -15.61 -0.77 -33.48
N THR A 350 -16.85 -0.32 -33.54
CA THR A 350 -17.93 -0.95 -34.30
C THR A 350 -17.84 -0.62 -35.79
N ARG A 351 -18.64 -1.35 -36.59
CA ARG A 351 -18.79 -1.05 -38.02
C ARG A 351 -19.41 0.33 -38.28
N SER A 352 -20.29 0.79 -37.39
CA SER A 352 -20.99 2.07 -37.52
C SER A 352 -20.01 3.21 -37.32
N GLU A 353 -19.26 3.17 -36.21
CA GLU A 353 -18.21 4.14 -35.86
C GLU A 353 -17.15 4.24 -36.95
N ARG A 354 -16.67 3.11 -37.49
CA ARG A 354 -15.74 3.13 -38.63
C ARG A 354 -16.30 3.87 -39.85
N SER A 355 -17.59 3.71 -40.13
CA SER A 355 -18.25 4.37 -41.25
C SER A 355 -18.40 5.87 -41.01
N GLN A 356 -18.64 6.26 -39.76
CA GLN A 356 -18.71 7.65 -39.31
C GLN A 356 -17.34 8.34 -39.42
N ILE A 357 -16.27 7.69 -38.92
CA ILE A 357 -14.87 8.14 -39.07
C ILE A 357 -14.54 8.37 -40.54
N SER A 358 -14.87 7.42 -41.41
CA SER A 358 -14.62 7.55 -42.86
C SER A 358 -15.36 8.74 -43.47
N SER A 359 -16.58 9.02 -43.01
CA SER A 359 -17.38 10.14 -43.47
C SER A 359 -16.79 11.48 -43.02
N TRP A 360 -16.29 11.57 -41.79
CA TRP A 360 -15.64 12.79 -41.29
C TRP A 360 -14.31 13.05 -41.99
N ALA A 361 -13.49 12.02 -42.15
CA ALA A 361 -12.22 12.13 -42.86
C ALA A 361 -12.42 12.61 -44.30
N TYR A 362 -13.42 12.10 -45.01
CA TYR A 362 -13.74 12.57 -46.37
C TYR A 362 -14.26 14.01 -46.42
N GLY A 363 -14.91 14.48 -45.36
CA GLY A 363 -15.41 15.86 -45.25
C GLY A 363 -14.40 16.86 -44.68
N SER A 364 -13.26 16.38 -44.18
CA SER A 364 -12.24 17.19 -43.53
C SER A 364 -11.38 17.99 -44.50
N ASP A 365 -10.85 19.11 -44.00
CA ASP A 365 -9.92 19.96 -44.75
C ASP A 365 -8.46 19.55 -44.49
N ILE A 366 -8.17 18.24 -44.48
CA ILE A 366 -6.84 17.68 -44.21
C ILE A 366 -6.14 17.33 -45.53
N PRO A 367 -4.87 17.72 -45.77
CA PRO A 367 -4.03 18.53 -44.89
C PRO A 367 -4.54 19.96 -44.79
N SER A 368 -4.57 20.50 -43.58
CA SER A 368 -4.90 21.90 -43.32
C SER A 368 -3.60 22.68 -43.14
N TYR A 369 -3.57 23.93 -43.61
CA TYR A 369 -2.50 24.87 -43.31
C TYR A 369 -2.60 25.24 -41.81
N TYR A 370 -2.05 24.40 -40.93
CA TYR A 370 -1.73 24.86 -39.59
C TYR A 370 -0.47 25.73 -39.72
N ASP A 371 -0.60 27.04 -39.53
CA ASP A 371 0.56 27.83 -39.13
C ASP A 371 1.03 27.21 -37.81
N ILE A 372 2.12 26.46 -37.87
CA ILE A 372 2.84 26.02 -36.68
C ILE A 372 3.48 27.30 -36.11
N ASP A 373 2.77 27.95 -35.18
CA ASP A 373 3.33 29.02 -34.34
C ASP A 373 4.30 28.44 -33.29
#